data_AF-A0AA35S9J9-F1
#
_entry.id   AF-A0AA35S9J9-F1
#
_cell.length_a   1.000
_cell.length_b   1.000
_cell.length_c   1.000
_cell.angle_alpha   90.00
_cell.angle_beta   90.00
_cell.angle_gamma   90.00
#
_symmetry.space_group_name_H-M   'P 1'
#
loop_
_entity.id
_entity.type
_entity.pdbx_description
1 polymer ?
#
loop_
_entity_poly.entity_id
_entity_poly.type
_entity_poly.pdbx_seq_one_letter_code
_entity_poly.pdbx_strand_id
1 'polypeptide(L)'
;MDLSQRISVRRLSELPDFRANLARDVGEGLRDDPRWFSTKYLYDEEGTALFERFSRQPHYYLFSAETDILRHRARDVMEAVRPQEVVELGSGASTKTRLLLEAMHETGCCRYVSLDISERALRTSAEELTAEYPWLQVDGYLGDFDTDLPKLSRKGRRLLVFLGNTVGNFRTRPQRIEFLRKMSSVLVPGDALMLGFDLRKDVGEILAAYADPEGVQRQFLMRSVAIMNNKLGARLPDGGEHFSI
;
A
#
# COMPACT_ATOMS: atom_id res chain seq x y z
N MET A 1 -9.36 28.91 5.27
CA MET A 1 -8.25 28.26 6.01
C MET A 1 -7.18 27.92 5.01
N ASP A 2 -5.93 28.28 5.26
CA ASP A 2 -4.81 28.02 4.35
C ASP A 2 -4.54 26.50 4.26
N LEU A 3 -4.55 25.93 3.04
CA LEU A 3 -4.24 24.52 2.78
C LEU A 3 -2.84 24.15 3.28
N SER A 4 -1.90 25.10 3.28
CA SER A 4 -0.51 24.89 3.69
C SER A 4 -0.34 24.47 5.16
N GLN A 5 -1.34 24.76 6.01
CA GLN A 5 -1.29 24.44 7.43
C GLN A 5 -1.85 23.05 7.76
N ARG A 6 -2.53 22.38 6.81
CA ARG A 6 -3.21 21.08 7.04
C ARG A 6 -2.52 19.89 6.38
N ILE A 7 -1.59 20.15 5.47
CA ILE A 7 -0.76 19.12 4.82
C ILE A 7 0.65 19.21 5.38
N SER A 8 1.23 18.08 5.79
CA SER A 8 2.68 17.97 5.91
C SER A 8 3.19 16.72 5.20
N VAL A 9 4.26 16.84 4.42
CA VAL A 9 4.94 15.69 3.81
C VAL A 9 6.39 15.71 4.27
N ARG A 10 6.83 14.62 4.91
CA ARG A 10 8.15 14.51 5.53
C ARG A 10 8.82 13.23 5.09
N ARG A 11 10.14 13.30 4.90
CA ARG A 11 10.96 12.14 4.57
C ARG A 11 11.51 11.53 5.87
N LEU A 12 11.35 10.22 6.07
CA LEU A 12 11.74 9.53 7.31
C LEU A 12 13.19 9.03 7.34
N SER A 13 13.78 8.82 6.18
CA SER A 13 15.19 8.48 6.03
C SER A 13 15.74 9.16 4.79
N GLU A 14 17.06 9.32 4.69
CA GLU A 14 17.63 9.32 3.33
C GLU A 14 17.09 8.05 2.67
N LEU A 15 16.33 8.20 1.59
CA LEU A 15 15.85 7.03 0.88
C LEU A 15 17.10 6.26 0.50
N PRO A 16 17.31 5.03 1.01
CA PRO A 16 18.44 4.23 0.56
C PRO A 16 18.43 4.24 -0.96
N ASP A 17 19.59 4.47 -1.59
CA ASP A 17 19.70 4.70 -3.03
C ASP A 17 18.79 3.68 -3.75
N PHE A 18 17.70 4.20 -4.33
CA PHE A 18 16.66 3.37 -4.93
C PHE A 18 17.27 2.38 -5.90
N ARG A 19 18.28 2.83 -6.65
CA ARG A 19 19.01 2.01 -7.61
C ARG A 19 19.86 0.95 -6.92
N ALA A 20 20.56 1.30 -5.84
CA ALA A 20 21.37 0.34 -5.08
C ALA A 20 20.50 -0.75 -4.43
N ASN A 21 19.37 -0.37 -3.82
CA ASN A 21 18.42 -1.33 -3.27
C ASN A 21 17.80 -2.20 -4.35
N LEU A 22 17.35 -1.60 -5.45
CA LEU A 22 16.82 -2.35 -6.60
C LEU A 22 17.86 -3.34 -7.12
N ALA A 23 19.12 -2.93 -7.27
CA ALA A 23 20.20 -3.80 -7.74
C ALA A 23 20.46 -4.96 -6.78
N ARG A 24 20.47 -4.71 -5.46
CA ARG A 24 20.60 -5.75 -4.43
C ARG A 24 19.44 -6.74 -4.52
N ASP A 25 18.20 -6.25 -4.42
CA ASP A 25 17.00 -7.09 -4.35
C ASP A 25 16.80 -7.88 -5.66
N VAL A 26 17.08 -7.29 -6.83
CA VAL A 26 17.11 -8.00 -8.12
C VAL A 26 18.21 -9.05 -8.17
N GLY A 27 19.42 -8.71 -7.68
CA GLY A 27 20.54 -9.65 -7.64
C GLY A 27 20.27 -10.85 -6.74
N GLU A 28 19.60 -10.66 -5.61
CA GLU A 28 19.13 -11.75 -4.75
C GLU A 28 18.03 -12.55 -5.43
N GLY A 29 17.02 -11.88 -5.97
CA GLY A 29 15.86 -12.52 -6.59
C GLY A 29 16.17 -13.34 -7.84
N LEU A 30 17.12 -12.90 -8.67
CA LEU A 30 17.52 -13.64 -9.88
C LEU A 30 18.44 -14.84 -9.60
N ARG A 31 19.06 -14.89 -8.41
CA ARG A 31 19.91 -16.03 -7.98
C ARG A 31 19.13 -17.12 -7.24
N ASP A 32 17.91 -16.84 -6.85
CA ASP A 32 17.06 -17.77 -6.12
C ASP A 32 16.34 -18.75 -7.06
N ASP A 33 15.83 -19.85 -6.49
CA ASP A 33 15.04 -20.86 -7.21
C ASP A 33 13.75 -21.20 -6.43
N PRO A 34 12.56 -20.80 -6.92
CA PRO A 34 12.35 -20.04 -8.16
C PRO A 34 12.81 -18.58 -8.04
N ARG A 35 13.17 -17.99 -9.20
CA ARG A 35 13.51 -16.57 -9.30
C ARG A 35 12.33 -15.71 -8.89
N TRP A 36 12.61 -14.54 -8.30
CA TRP A 36 11.59 -13.60 -7.87
C TRP A 36 12.00 -12.14 -8.10
N PHE A 37 11.01 -11.25 -8.07
CA PHE A 37 11.18 -9.81 -8.13
C PHE A 37 10.28 -9.17 -7.07
N SER A 38 10.79 -8.19 -6.31
CA SER A 38 10.00 -7.55 -5.26
C SER A 38 8.91 -6.66 -5.87
N THR A 39 7.65 -6.92 -5.51
CA THR A 39 6.50 -6.16 -6.05
C THR A 39 6.54 -4.68 -5.67
N LYS A 40 7.25 -4.28 -4.61
CA LYS A 40 7.36 -2.87 -4.19
C LYS A 40 7.88 -1.96 -5.30
N TYR A 41 8.72 -2.48 -6.20
CA TYR A 41 9.26 -1.70 -7.31
C TYR A 41 8.27 -1.51 -8.46
N LEU A 42 7.19 -2.30 -8.52
CA LEU A 42 6.15 -2.18 -9.55
C LEU A 42 5.27 -0.95 -9.35
N TYR A 43 5.34 -0.27 -8.21
CA TYR A 43 4.46 0.86 -7.88
C TYR A 43 5.11 2.22 -8.16
N ASP A 44 5.76 2.37 -9.32
CA ASP A 44 6.02 3.70 -9.87
C ASP A 44 4.72 4.32 -10.42
N GLU A 45 4.78 5.51 -11.01
CA GLU A 45 3.58 6.21 -11.52
C GLU A 45 2.78 5.35 -12.52
N GLU A 46 3.47 4.77 -13.50
CA GLU A 46 2.85 3.94 -14.53
C GLU A 46 2.28 2.65 -13.94
N GLY A 47 3.02 1.99 -13.06
CA GLY A 47 2.57 0.76 -12.42
C GLY A 47 1.43 0.97 -11.43
N THR A 48 1.39 2.11 -10.73
CA THR A 48 0.26 2.49 -9.87
C THR A 48 -1.01 2.67 -10.70
N ALA A 49 -0.93 3.39 -11.84
CA ALA A 49 -2.06 3.56 -12.74
C ALA A 49 -2.55 2.23 -13.34
N LEU A 50 -1.62 1.32 -13.69
CA LEU A 50 -1.97 -0.03 -14.14
C LEU A 50 -2.68 -0.83 -13.04
N PHE A 51 -2.17 -0.77 -11.81
CA PHE A 51 -2.78 -1.46 -10.67
C PHE A 51 -4.18 -0.91 -10.36
N GLU A 52 -4.37 0.41 -10.39
CA GLU A 52 -5.70 1.02 -10.21
C GLU A 52 -6.70 0.58 -11.27
N ARG A 53 -6.26 0.45 -12.53
CA ARG A 53 -7.11 -0.06 -13.61
C ARG A 53 -7.44 -1.53 -13.39
N PHE A 54 -6.44 -2.35 -13.11
CA PHE A 54 -6.59 -3.78 -12.82
C PHE A 54 -7.51 -4.01 -11.62
N SER A 55 -7.31 -3.29 -10.52
CA SER A 55 -8.04 -3.50 -9.28
C SER A 55 -9.52 -3.18 -9.38
N ARG A 56 -9.96 -2.43 -10.40
CA ARG A 56 -11.36 -2.09 -10.65
C ARG A 56 -12.06 -3.06 -11.62
N GLN A 57 -11.34 -4.04 -12.17
CA GLN A 57 -11.93 -5.02 -13.07
C GLN A 57 -12.90 -5.94 -12.31
N PRO A 58 -14.02 -6.36 -12.93
CA PRO A 58 -15.01 -7.23 -12.28
C PRO A 58 -14.45 -8.57 -11.79
N HIS A 59 -13.42 -9.09 -12.46
CA HIS A 59 -12.81 -10.38 -12.13
C HIS A 59 -11.91 -10.30 -10.90
N TYR A 60 -11.35 -9.13 -10.57
CA TYR A 60 -10.51 -8.92 -9.40
C TYR A 60 -11.35 -8.65 -8.15
N TYR A 61 -11.92 -9.72 -7.58
CA TYR A 61 -12.87 -9.64 -6.46
C TYR A 61 -12.30 -8.95 -5.22
N LEU A 62 -10.99 -8.96 -5.01
CA LEU A 62 -10.38 -8.58 -3.73
C LEU A 62 -10.66 -7.10 -3.42
N PHE A 63 -10.55 -6.23 -4.43
CA PHE A 63 -10.75 -4.81 -4.24
C PHE A 63 -12.21 -4.48 -3.90
N SER A 64 -13.18 -5.07 -4.62
CA SER A 64 -14.60 -4.86 -4.36
C SER A 64 -15.03 -5.43 -3.02
N ALA A 65 -14.60 -6.65 -2.69
CA ALA A 65 -14.90 -7.30 -1.41
C ALA A 65 -14.40 -6.48 -0.21
N GLU A 66 -13.16 -6.00 -0.24
CA GLU A 66 -12.63 -5.17 0.86
C GLU A 66 -13.30 -3.79 0.92
N THR A 67 -13.63 -3.20 -0.24
CA THR A 67 -14.39 -1.94 -0.32
C THR A 67 -15.79 -2.09 0.30
N ASP A 68 -16.48 -3.19 0.03
CA ASP A 68 -17.79 -3.47 0.60
C ASP A 68 -17.73 -3.68 2.11
N ILE A 69 -16.70 -4.38 2.61
CA ILE A 69 -16.48 -4.53 4.06
C ILE A 69 -16.29 -3.16 4.71
N LEU A 70 -15.41 -2.31 4.14
CA LEU A 70 -15.16 -0.97 4.68
C LEU A 70 -16.43 -0.12 4.69
N ARG A 71 -17.22 -0.14 3.60
CA ARG A 71 -18.47 0.61 3.52
C ARG A 71 -19.45 0.27 4.65
N HIS A 72 -19.48 -0.99 5.08
CA HIS A 72 -20.42 -1.44 6.12
C HIS A 72 -19.82 -1.45 7.53
N ARG A 73 -18.49 -1.47 7.68
CA ARG A 73 -17.83 -1.72 8.97
C ARG A 73 -16.86 -0.64 9.44
N ALA A 74 -16.51 0.33 8.58
CA ALA A 74 -15.58 1.39 8.97
C ALA A 74 -16.09 2.16 10.19
N ARG A 75 -17.39 2.50 10.22
CA ARG A 75 -18.01 3.17 11.36
C ARG A 75 -17.94 2.35 12.65
N ASP A 76 -18.31 1.07 12.60
CA ASP A 76 -18.25 0.16 13.76
C ASP A 76 -16.83 0.14 14.37
N VAL A 77 -15.80 0.07 13.52
CA VAL A 77 -14.40 0.09 13.96
C VAL A 77 -14.02 1.42 14.58
N MET A 78 -14.39 2.54 13.96
CA MET A 78 -14.08 3.87 14.46
C MET A 78 -14.78 4.16 15.80
N GLU A 79 -16.02 3.70 15.97
CA GLU A 79 -16.77 3.83 17.23
C GLU A 79 -16.19 2.96 18.36
N ALA A 80 -15.71 1.76 18.04
CA ALA A 80 -15.11 0.84 19.00
C ALA A 80 -13.70 1.31 19.44
N VAL A 81 -12.88 1.79 18.51
CA VAL A 81 -11.48 2.16 18.78
C VAL A 81 -11.37 3.59 19.32
N ARG A 82 -12.19 4.53 18.79
CA ARG A 82 -12.10 5.98 19.03
C ARG A 82 -10.67 6.52 18.85
N PRO A 83 -10.03 6.30 17.69
CA PRO A 83 -8.66 6.73 17.48
C PRO A 83 -8.57 8.26 17.37
N GLN A 84 -7.42 8.81 17.79
CA GLN A 84 -7.06 10.21 17.60
C GLN A 84 -6.23 10.43 16.32
N GLU A 85 -5.65 9.35 15.78
CA GLU A 85 -5.05 9.33 14.45
C GLU A 85 -5.27 7.99 13.75
N VAL A 86 -5.45 8.05 12.44
CA VAL A 86 -5.47 6.89 11.56
C VAL A 86 -4.17 6.89 10.75
N VAL A 87 -3.42 5.80 10.82
CA VAL A 87 -2.17 5.60 10.07
C VAL A 87 -2.40 4.53 9.02
N GLU A 88 -2.34 4.87 7.74
CA GLU A 88 -2.45 3.93 6.64
C GLU A 88 -1.07 3.66 6.02
N LEU A 89 -0.76 2.37 5.84
CA LEU A 89 0.48 1.91 5.22
C LEU A 89 0.22 1.58 3.75
N GLY A 90 0.91 2.28 2.84
CA GLY A 90 0.77 2.10 1.40
C GLY A 90 -0.61 2.49 0.89
N SER A 91 -1.03 3.74 1.12
CA SER A 91 -2.39 4.20 0.81
C SER A 91 -2.71 4.26 -0.69
N GLY A 92 -1.69 4.23 -1.55
CA GLY A 92 -1.86 4.28 -3.02
C GLY A 92 -2.76 5.44 -3.44
N ALA A 93 -3.76 5.14 -4.27
CA ALA A 93 -4.78 6.08 -4.78
C ALA A 93 -5.74 6.67 -3.73
N SER A 94 -5.65 6.21 -2.48
CA SER A 94 -6.54 6.60 -1.39
C SER A 94 -8.05 6.40 -1.66
N THR A 95 -8.43 5.50 -2.59
CA THR A 95 -9.85 5.28 -2.94
C THR A 95 -10.61 4.65 -1.77
N LYS A 96 -10.05 3.61 -1.13
CA LYS A 96 -10.64 2.98 0.07
C LYS A 96 -10.52 3.86 1.31
N THR A 97 -9.47 4.68 1.38
CA THR A 97 -9.24 5.65 2.45
C THR A 97 -10.46 6.57 2.63
N ARG A 98 -11.11 7.01 1.55
CA ARG A 98 -12.30 7.88 1.60
C ARG A 98 -13.44 7.30 2.45
N LEU A 99 -13.69 5.99 2.34
CA LEU A 99 -14.70 5.30 3.17
C LEU A 99 -14.35 5.33 4.66
N LEU A 100 -13.05 5.27 4.98
CA LEU A 100 -12.58 5.37 6.36
C LEU A 100 -12.61 6.83 6.86
N LEU A 101 -12.31 7.80 6.01
CA LEU A 101 -12.36 9.24 6.34
C LEU A 101 -13.78 9.68 6.68
N GLU A 102 -14.79 9.17 5.96
CA GLU A 102 -16.20 9.41 6.29
C GLU A 102 -16.52 8.97 7.73
N ALA A 103 -16.12 7.76 8.10
CA ALA A 103 -16.27 7.25 9.47
C ALA A 103 -15.41 7.99 10.51
N MET A 104 -14.25 8.50 10.12
CA MET A 104 -13.40 9.35 10.97
C MET A 104 -14.08 10.66 11.33
N HIS A 105 -14.73 11.30 10.36
CA HIS A 105 -15.43 12.57 10.61
C HIS A 105 -16.52 12.42 11.66
N GLU A 106 -17.36 11.39 11.52
CA GLU A 106 -18.48 11.12 12.42
C GLU A 106 -18.04 10.84 13.87
N THR A 107 -16.83 10.31 14.05
CA THR A 107 -16.29 9.93 15.36
C THR A 107 -15.35 10.99 15.96
N GLY A 108 -15.12 12.10 15.25
CA GLY A 108 -14.33 13.25 15.71
C GLY A 108 -12.81 13.09 15.52
N CYS A 109 -12.35 12.10 14.75
CA CYS A 109 -10.95 11.96 14.38
C CYS A 109 -10.61 12.86 13.19
N CYS A 110 -9.60 13.72 13.31
CA CYS A 110 -9.25 14.68 12.25
C CYS A 110 -7.87 14.47 11.63
N ARG A 111 -7.09 13.49 12.11
CA ARG A 111 -5.70 13.29 11.71
C ARG A 111 -5.52 11.98 10.95
N TYR A 112 -5.23 12.10 9.66
CA TYR A 112 -4.86 11.00 8.79
C TYR A 112 -3.36 11.05 8.50
N VAL A 113 -2.70 9.90 8.60
CA VAL A 113 -1.28 9.72 8.37
C VAL A 113 -1.12 8.66 7.28
N SER A 114 -0.36 8.96 6.24
CA SER A 114 -0.01 7.99 5.19
C SER A 114 1.50 7.75 5.19
N LEU A 115 1.93 6.49 5.16
CA LEU A 115 3.32 6.08 4.93
C LEU A 115 3.41 5.40 3.58
N ASP A 116 4.15 5.99 2.64
CA ASP A 116 4.29 5.48 1.28
C ASP A 116 5.69 5.75 0.71
N ILE A 117 6.12 4.92 -0.24
CA ILE A 117 7.39 5.06 -0.95
C ILE A 117 7.32 6.11 -2.07
N SER A 118 6.11 6.50 -2.49
CA SER A 118 5.87 7.46 -3.56
C SER A 118 5.60 8.86 -3.02
N GLU A 119 6.60 9.75 -3.13
CA GLU A 119 6.44 11.16 -2.71
C GLU A 119 5.30 11.85 -3.47
N ARG A 120 5.15 11.54 -4.76
CA ARG A 120 4.09 12.08 -5.59
C ARG A 120 2.72 11.61 -5.10
N ALA A 121 2.53 10.31 -4.84
CA ALA A 121 1.26 9.79 -4.36
C ALA A 121 0.85 10.43 -3.02
N LEU A 122 1.82 10.64 -2.11
CA LEU A 122 1.59 11.34 -0.84
C LEU A 122 1.11 12.78 -1.06
N ARG A 123 1.79 13.54 -1.93
CA ARG A 123 1.44 14.95 -2.19
C ARG A 123 0.09 15.07 -2.88
N THR A 124 -0.13 14.33 -3.96
CA THR A 124 -1.39 14.34 -4.71
C THR A 124 -2.56 13.90 -3.83
N SER A 125 -2.43 12.79 -3.09
CA SER A 125 -3.50 12.35 -2.18
C SER A 125 -3.76 13.37 -1.08
N ALA A 126 -2.72 13.99 -0.50
CA ALA A 126 -2.91 14.99 0.55
C ALA A 126 -3.65 16.24 0.04
N GLU A 127 -3.32 16.72 -1.16
CA GLU A 127 -3.99 17.85 -1.81
C GLU A 127 -5.46 17.52 -2.11
N GLU A 128 -5.73 16.39 -2.76
CA GLU A 128 -7.09 15.94 -3.07
C GLU A 128 -7.94 15.76 -1.81
N LEU A 129 -7.43 15.01 -0.83
CA LEU A 129 -8.17 14.71 0.39
C LEU A 129 -8.43 15.95 1.23
N THR A 130 -7.49 16.91 1.32
CA THR A 130 -7.74 18.13 2.11
C THR A 130 -8.63 19.15 1.39
N ALA A 131 -8.73 19.07 0.06
CA ALA A 131 -9.72 19.81 -0.72
C ALA A 131 -11.13 19.20 -0.54
N GLU A 132 -11.24 17.87 -0.57
CA GLU A 132 -12.49 17.13 -0.40
C GLU A 132 -13.01 17.15 1.05
N TYR A 133 -12.10 17.09 2.03
CA TYR A 133 -12.39 17.05 3.46
C TYR A 133 -11.74 18.25 4.19
N PRO A 134 -12.43 19.41 4.30
CA PRO A 134 -11.88 20.62 4.92
C PRO A 134 -11.50 20.49 6.39
N TRP A 135 -12.07 19.50 7.10
CA TRP A 135 -11.79 19.19 8.50
C TRP A 135 -10.53 18.32 8.69
N LEU A 136 -10.01 17.73 7.62
CA LEU A 136 -8.95 16.75 7.67
C LEU A 136 -7.57 17.42 7.74
N GLN A 137 -6.72 16.89 8.62
CA GLN A 137 -5.28 17.09 8.64
C GLN A 137 -4.61 15.84 8.06
N VAL A 138 -3.73 16.02 7.07
CA VAL A 138 -3.00 14.93 6.40
C VAL A 138 -1.50 15.08 6.65
N ASP A 139 -0.89 14.05 7.24
CA ASP A 139 0.56 13.92 7.38
C ASP A 139 1.08 12.75 6.53
N GLY A 140 1.76 13.07 5.45
CA GLY A 140 2.48 12.11 4.60
C GLY A 140 3.90 11.87 5.09
N TYR A 141 4.28 10.60 5.15
CA TYR A 141 5.62 10.14 5.45
C TYR A 141 6.17 9.38 4.27
N LEU A 142 7.24 9.90 3.67
CA LEU A 142 7.98 9.25 2.61
C LEU A 142 8.99 8.28 3.22
N GLY A 143 8.77 6.99 3.00
CA GLY A 143 9.61 5.90 3.52
C GLY A 143 9.07 4.51 3.16
N ASP A 144 9.87 3.48 3.40
CA ASP A 144 9.48 2.09 3.23
C ASP A 144 8.87 1.59 4.55
N PHE A 145 7.62 1.12 4.55
CA PHE A 145 6.97 0.64 5.77
C PHE A 145 7.71 -0.54 6.41
N ASP A 146 8.51 -1.28 5.65
CA ASP A 146 9.29 -2.37 6.21
C ASP A 146 10.47 -1.83 7.05
N THR A 147 11.03 -0.66 6.74
CA THR A 147 12.17 -0.12 7.50
C THR A 147 11.83 1.08 8.39
N ASP A 148 10.83 1.86 8.00
CA ASP A 148 10.60 3.20 8.54
C ASP A 148 9.34 3.31 9.41
N LEU A 149 8.51 2.27 9.49
CA LEU A 149 7.32 2.25 10.34
C LEU A 149 7.59 2.68 11.80
N PRO A 150 8.67 2.23 12.47
CA PRO A 150 9.00 2.69 13.83
C PRO A 150 9.38 4.17 13.96
N LYS A 151 9.65 4.86 12.84
CA LYS A 151 10.06 6.27 12.82
C LYS A 151 8.87 7.23 12.73
N LEU A 152 7.66 6.72 12.55
CA LEU A 152 6.46 7.55 12.48
C LEU A 152 6.24 8.29 13.80
N SER A 153 6.03 9.60 13.70
CA SER A 153 5.61 10.37 14.88
C SER A 153 4.24 9.90 15.33
N ARG A 154 4.00 9.94 16.65
CA ARG A 154 2.77 9.47 17.27
C ARG A 154 1.99 10.63 17.88
N LYS A 155 0.67 10.64 17.68
CA LYS A 155 -0.24 11.52 18.42
C LYS A 155 -1.46 10.75 18.93
N GLY A 156 -1.51 10.59 20.25
CA GLY A 156 -2.68 10.01 20.91
C GLY A 156 -2.87 8.53 20.62
N ARG A 157 -4.13 8.10 20.61
CA ARG A 157 -4.56 6.73 20.27
C ARG A 157 -4.56 6.51 18.77
N ARG A 158 -3.98 5.39 18.31
CA ARG A 158 -3.76 5.10 16.89
C ARG A 158 -4.61 3.93 16.42
N LEU A 159 -5.20 4.09 15.24
CA LEU A 159 -5.62 2.97 14.39
C LEU A 159 -4.61 2.81 13.26
N LEU A 160 -3.85 1.71 13.27
CA LEU A 160 -2.94 1.36 12.19
C LEU A 160 -3.70 0.51 11.16
N VAL A 161 -3.63 0.89 9.89
CA VAL A 161 -4.42 0.34 8.79
C VAL A 161 -3.49 -0.19 7.72
N PHE A 162 -3.67 -1.47 7.36
CA PHE A 162 -2.93 -2.09 6.27
C PHE A 162 -3.86 -3.00 5.46
N LEU A 163 -4.22 -2.54 4.26
CA LEU A 163 -5.31 -3.10 3.45
C LEU A 163 -4.80 -3.77 2.18
N GLY A 164 -5.72 -4.33 1.39
CA GLY A 164 -5.49 -4.81 0.03
C GLY A 164 -4.76 -6.14 -0.05
N ASN A 165 -4.76 -6.93 1.02
CA ASN A 165 -3.96 -8.15 1.14
C ASN A 165 -2.46 -7.92 0.88
N THR A 166 -1.95 -6.71 1.11
CA THR A 166 -0.55 -6.36 0.85
C THR A 166 0.42 -7.19 1.71
N VAL A 167 -0.03 -7.69 2.86
CA VAL A 167 0.71 -8.67 3.67
C VAL A 167 1.00 -9.98 2.92
N GLY A 168 0.22 -10.30 1.88
CA GLY A 168 0.43 -11.42 0.99
C GLY A 168 1.67 -11.29 0.10
N ASN A 169 2.18 -10.07 -0.13
CA ASN A 169 3.34 -9.82 -0.98
C ASN A 169 4.68 -10.24 -0.34
N PHE A 170 4.71 -10.46 0.98
CA PHE A 170 5.89 -10.99 1.65
C PHE A 170 6.03 -12.48 1.31
N ARG A 171 7.11 -12.82 0.61
CA ARG A 171 7.37 -14.16 0.08
C ARG A 171 7.35 -15.25 1.15
N THR A 172 8.12 -15.05 2.22
CA THR A 172 8.33 -16.10 3.23
C THR A 172 7.47 -15.87 4.47
N ARG A 173 7.11 -16.96 5.15
CA ARG A 173 6.40 -16.90 6.43
C ARG A 173 7.18 -16.12 7.50
N PRO A 174 8.50 -16.28 7.68
CA PRO A 174 9.29 -15.46 8.59
C PRO A 174 9.18 -13.96 8.32
N GLN A 175 9.28 -13.52 7.05
CA GLN A 175 9.12 -12.10 6.68
C GLN A 175 7.74 -11.56 7.10
N ARG A 176 6.66 -12.31 6.85
CA ARG A 176 5.31 -11.92 7.31
C ARG A 176 5.21 -11.79 8.81
N ILE A 177 5.78 -12.75 9.56
CA ILE A 177 5.77 -12.73 11.03
C ILE A 177 6.57 -11.53 11.55
N GLU A 178 7.74 -11.27 10.98
CA GLU A 178 8.58 -10.14 11.37
C GLU A 178 7.89 -8.81 11.11
N PHE A 179 7.24 -8.66 9.95
CA PHE A 179 6.48 -7.46 9.64
C PHE A 179 5.27 -7.28 10.59
N LEU A 180 4.54 -8.35 10.91
CA LEU A 180 3.45 -8.30 11.90
C LEU A 180 3.96 -7.91 13.30
N ARG A 181 5.14 -8.40 13.71
CA ARG A 181 5.79 -7.98 14.97
C ARG A 181 6.18 -6.51 14.94
N LYS A 182 6.66 -6.01 13.79
CA LYS A 182 7.02 -4.60 13.59
C LYS A 182 5.80 -3.69 13.69
N MET A 183 4.68 -4.07 13.06
CA MET A 183 3.41 -3.37 13.25
C MET A 183 2.98 -3.40 14.71
N SER A 184 3.09 -4.55 15.40
CA SER A 184 2.78 -4.62 16.83
C SER A 184 3.68 -3.75 17.70
N SER A 185 4.96 -3.57 17.34
CA SER A 185 5.92 -2.80 18.14
C SER A 185 5.67 -1.28 18.14
N VAL A 186 4.90 -0.77 17.17
CA VAL A 186 4.54 0.65 17.09
C VAL A 186 3.17 0.95 17.72
N LEU A 187 2.52 -0.08 18.27
CA LEU A 187 1.23 0.02 18.95
C LEU A 187 1.45 -0.07 20.47
N VAL A 188 0.65 0.69 21.21
CA VAL A 188 0.61 0.68 22.69
C VAL A 188 -0.79 0.32 23.17
N PRO A 189 -0.99 0.01 24.46
CA PRO A 189 -2.33 -0.28 24.99
C PRO A 189 -3.33 0.83 24.65
N GLY A 190 -4.47 0.43 24.07
CA GLY A 190 -5.52 1.32 23.57
C GLY A 190 -5.50 1.56 22.06
N ASP A 191 -4.41 1.24 21.37
CA ASP A 191 -4.38 1.25 19.91
C ASP A 191 -5.07 0.04 19.30
N ALA A 192 -5.30 0.10 17.99
CA ALA A 192 -5.83 -1.00 17.20
C ALA A 192 -5.08 -1.17 15.88
N LEU A 193 -5.13 -2.40 15.36
CA LEU A 193 -4.67 -2.77 14.03
C LEU A 193 -5.88 -3.21 13.19
N MET A 194 -6.09 -2.57 12.04
CA MET A 194 -6.99 -3.02 10.98
C MET A 194 -6.13 -3.61 9.87
N LEU A 195 -6.26 -4.91 9.64
CA LEU A 195 -5.49 -5.66 8.66
C LEU A 195 -6.42 -6.35 7.67
N GLY A 196 -6.23 -6.08 6.38
CA GLY A 196 -6.89 -6.78 5.29
C GLY A 196 -6.04 -7.94 4.79
N PHE A 197 -6.60 -9.14 4.79
CA PHE A 197 -5.98 -10.32 4.20
C PHE A 197 -7.03 -11.15 3.45
N ASP A 198 -6.64 -11.71 2.32
CA ASP A 198 -7.51 -12.53 1.52
C ASP A 198 -7.59 -13.96 2.07
N LEU A 199 -8.79 -14.55 1.99
CA LEU A 199 -9.06 -15.89 2.50
C LEU A 199 -8.84 -16.94 1.41
N ARG A 200 -8.49 -18.16 1.85
CA ARG A 200 -8.47 -19.33 0.95
C ARG A 200 -9.87 -19.54 0.38
N LYS A 201 -9.91 -19.80 -0.92
CA LYS A 201 -11.12 -20.09 -1.69
C LYS A 201 -10.75 -20.98 -2.87
N ASP A 202 -11.69 -21.17 -3.78
CA ASP A 202 -11.46 -21.97 -4.98
C ASP A 202 -10.24 -21.45 -5.78
N VAL A 203 -9.41 -22.38 -6.25
CA VAL A 203 -8.18 -22.04 -6.97
C VAL A 203 -8.51 -21.41 -8.33
N GLY A 204 -9.58 -21.85 -8.99
CA GLY A 204 -10.04 -21.28 -10.25
C GLY A 204 -10.47 -19.83 -10.09
N GLU A 205 -11.17 -19.51 -9.00
CA GLU A 205 -11.55 -18.13 -8.66
C GLU A 205 -10.32 -17.23 -8.44
N ILE A 206 -9.32 -17.72 -7.70
CA ILE A 206 -8.07 -16.97 -7.50
C ILE A 206 -7.35 -16.75 -8.83
N LEU A 207 -7.19 -17.80 -9.64
CA LEU A 207 -6.52 -17.69 -10.94
C LEU A 207 -7.24 -16.70 -11.87
N ALA A 208 -8.58 -16.77 -11.92
CA ALA A 208 -9.38 -15.85 -12.72
C ALA A 208 -9.23 -14.39 -12.29
N ALA A 209 -9.05 -14.14 -10.99
CA ALA A 209 -8.84 -12.78 -10.47
C ALA A 209 -7.54 -12.14 -10.98
N TYR A 210 -6.53 -12.94 -11.31
CA TYR A 210 -5.23 -12.47 -11.78
C TYR A 210 -4.96 -12.75 -13.28
N ALA A 211 -5.86 -13.43 -13.97
CA ALA A 211 -5.78 -13.75 -15.40
C ALA A 211 -6.76 -12.89 -16.19
N ASP A 212 -6.60 -11.57 -16.14
CA ASP A 212 -7.52 -10.65 -16.78
C ASP A 212 -7.44 -10.73 -18.32
N PRO A 213 -8.57 -10.83 -19.03
CA PRO A 213 -8.60 -10.97 -20.48
C PRO A 213 -8.03 -9.74 -21.21
N GLU A 214 -8.05 -8.57 -20.57
CA GLU A 214 -7.49 -7.33 -21.09
C GLU A 214 -5.95 -7.25 -20.98
N GLY A 215 -5.32 -8.19 -20.27
CA GLY A 215 -3.88 -8.29 -20.10
C GLY A 215 -3.24 -7.14 -19.32
N VAL A 216 -4.02 -6.43 -18.51
CA VAL A 216 -3.58 -5.32 -17.64
C VAL A 216 -2.68 -5.85 -16.52
N GLN A 217 -3.02 -6.99 -15.92
CA GLN A 217 -2.19 -7.64 -14.91
C GLN A 217 -0.84 -8.02 -15.50
N ARG A 218 -0.83 -8.58 -16.71
CA ARG A 218 0.40 -8.91 -17.41
C ARG A 218 1.24 -7.67 -17.68
N GLN A 219 0.63 -6.57 -18.14
CA GLN A 219 1.32 -5.29 -18.33
C GLN A 219 1.94 -4.79 -17.03
N PHE A 220 1.20 -4.90 -15.91
CA PHE A 220 1.69 -4.53 -14.58
C PHE A 220 2.89 -5.40 -14.16
N LEU A 221 2.84 -6.71 -14.32
CA LEU A 221 3.97 -7.59 -13.98
C LEU A 221 5.20 -7.36 -14.88
N MET A 222 4.98 -7.11 -16.17
CA MET A 222 6.05 -6.83 -17.14
C MET A 222 6.76 -5.49 -16.89
N ARG A 223 6.21 -4.62 -16.03
CA ARG A 223 6.95 -3.46 -15.50
C ARG A 223 8.27 -3.86 -14.89
N SER A 224 8.37 -5.03 -14.25
CA SER A 224 9.63 -5.54 -13.68
C SER A 224 10.77 -5.54 -14.71
N VAL A 225 10.50 -5.99 -15.94
CA VAL A 225 11.46 -6.00 -17.06
C VAL A 225 11.85 -4.58 -17.46
N ALA A 226 10.85 -3.72 -17.67
CA ALA A 226 11.10 -2.32 -18.03
C ALA A 226 11.92 -1.59 -16.95
N ILE A 227 11.63 -1.82 -15.67
CA ILE A 227 12.35 -1.25 -14.53
C ILE A 227 13.80 -1.75 -14.52
N MET A 228 14.03 -3.05 -14.68
CA MET A 228 15.40 -3.60 -14.74
C MET A 228 16.19 -3.03 -15.92
N ASN A 229 15.58 -2.95 -17.11
CA ASN A 229 16.22 -2.38 -18.29
C ASN A 229 16.56 -0.89 -18.08
N ASN A 230 15.59 -0.10 -17.60
CA ASN A 230 15.73 1.37 -17.48
C ASN A 230 16.59 1.81 -16.29
N LYS A 231 16.49 1.13 -15.14
CA LYS A 231 17.15 1.55 -13.89
C LYS A 231 18.48 0.85 -13.64
N LEU A 232 18.63 -0.38 -14.14
CA LEU A 232 19.84 -1.19 -13.95
C LEU A 232 20.66 -1.37 -15.23
N GLY A 233 20.17 -0.94 -16.39
CA GLY A 233 20.86 -1.12 -17.67
C GLY A 233 20.84 -2.57 -18.15
N ALA A 234 19.86 -3.37 -17.71
CA ALA A 234 19.67 -4.73 -18.18
C ALA A 234 19.22 -4.76 -19.65
N ARG A 235 19.30 -5.94 -20.28
CA ARG A 235 18.85 -6.20 -21.65
C ARG A 235 17.94 -7.41 -21.70
N LEU A 236 16.85 -7.33 -20.95
CA LEU A 236 15.83 -8.38 -20.90
C LEU A 236 14.80 -8.14 -22.03
N PRO A 237 14.31 -9.20 -22.69
CA PRO A 237 13.29 -9.07 -23.73
C PRO A 237 11.93 -8.70 -23.13
N ASP A 238 11.12 -7.96 -23.89
CA ASP A 238 9.81 -7.42 -23.45
C ASP A 238 8.68 -8.48 -23.31
N GLY A 239 9.01 -9.78 -23.24
CA GLY A 239 8.01 -10.82 -23.01
C GLY A 239 8.53 -12.23 -23.25
N GLY A 240 8.55 -13.04 -22.18
CA GLY A 240 8.62 -14.50 -22.26
C GLY A 240 7.28 -15.12 -21.83
N GLU A 241 7.00 -16.34 -22.29
CA GLU A 241 5.77 -17.11 -21.99
C GLU A 241 5.68 -17.66 -20.55
N HIS A 242 6.62 -17.29 -19.67
CA HIS A 242 6.80 -17.92 -18.35
C HIS A 242 6.84 -16.90 -17.21
N PHE A 243 5.81 -16.07 -17.11
CA PHE A 243 5.49 -15.38 -15.85
C PHE A 243 4.28 -16.08 -15.24
N SER A 244 4.53 -16.99 -14.29
CA SER A 244 3.49 -17.58 -13.46
C SER A 244 3.33 -16.75 -12.18
N ILE A 245 2.07 -16.54 -11.79
CA ILE A 245 1.66 -15.94 -10.50
C ILE A 245 1.96 -16.91 -9.35
#